data_AF-A0A6V7I9B9-F1
#
_entry.id   AF-A0A6V7I9B9-F1
#
_cell.length_a   1.000
_cell.length_b   1.000
_cell.length_c   1.000
_cell.angle_alpha   90.00
_cell.angle_beta   90.00
_cell.angle_gamma   90.00
#
_symmetry.space_group_name_H-M   'P 1'
#
loop_
_entity.id
_entity.type
_entity.pdbx_description
1 polymer ?
#
loop_
_entity_poly.entity_id
_entity_poly.type
_entity_poly.pdbx_seq_one_letter_code
_entity_poly.pdbx_strand_id
1 'polypeptide(L)'
;KTRCKNADSIDEELGQIGAKLTAIAMRDVFMFYGTVPSAEVDKLMELMAEAIFEGIASEEDVEKEKSVILRNLKNMERDFERVAMDHLPSIAFQGTELGKSIYPETQVI
;
A
#
# COMPACT_ATOMS: atom_id res chain seq x y z
N LYS A 1 7.67 -1.16 -9.39
CA LYS A 1 8.24 -1.52 -10.72
C LYS A 1 7.94 -2.99 -10.94
N THR A 2 7.75 -3.43 -12.18
CA THR A 2 7.63 -4.86 -12.52
C THR A 2 8.89 -5.31 -13.25
N ARG A 3 9.01 -6.61 -13.51
CA ARG A 3 10.10 -7.17 -14.31
C ARG A 3 10.23 -6.50 -15.68
N CYS A 4 9.12 -6.05 -16.26
CA CYS A 4 9.05 -5.50 -17.60
C CYS A 4 8.82 -3.98 -17.66
N LYS A 5 8.28 -3.36 -16.61
CA LYS A 5 7.89 -1.93 -16.59
C LYS A 5 8.41 -1.20 -15.36
N ASN A 6 8.78 0.07 -15.55
CA ASN A 6 9.04 0.97 -14.43
C ASN A 6 7.71 1.47 -13.81
N ALA A 7 7.78 2.16 -12.66
CA ALA A 7 6.58 2.65 -11.99
C ALA A 7 5.82 3.68 -12.85
N ASP A 8 6.55 4.63 -13.44
CA ASP A 8 5.96 5.71 -14.25
C ASP A 8 5.18 5.17 -15.46
N SER A 9 5.68 4.13 -16.13
CA SER A 9 4.98 3.50 -17.26
C SER A 9 3.66 2.87 -16.83
N ILE A 10 3.59 2.27 -15.63
CA ILE A 10 2.35 1.69 -15.12
C ILE A 10 1.35 2.80 -14.79
N ASP A 11 1.81 3.89 -14.18
CA ASP A 11 0.98 5.05 -13.87
C ASP A 11 0.45 5.73 -15.14
N GLU A 12 1.27 5.83 -16.19
CA GLU A 12 0.85 6.32 -17.51
C GLU A 12 -0.21 5.41 -18.16
N GLU A 13 -0.01 4.09 -18.15
CA GLU A 13 -0.99 3.13 -18.71
C GLU A 13 -2.32 3.20 -17.95
N LEU A 14 -2.29 3.28 -16.61
CA LEU A 14 -3.48 3.47 -15.79
C LEU A 14 -4.18 4.80 -16.14
N GLY A 15 -3.41 5.87 -16.33
CA GLY A 15 -3.94 7.18 -16.73
C GLY A 15 -4.61 7.17 -18.10
N GLN A 16 -4.05 6.46 -19.07
CA GLN A 16 -4.60 6.36 -20.43
C GLN A 16 -5.97 5.67 -20.47
N ILE A 17 -6.18 4.65 -19.65
CA ILE A 17 -7.46 3.96 -19.53
C ILE A 17 -8.42 4.62 -18.52
N GLY A 18 -8.02 5.76 -17.93
CA GLY A 18 -8.79 6.45 -16.90
C GLY A 18 -9.01 5.61 -15.63
N ALA A 19 -8.10 4.69 -15.35
CA ALA A 19 -8.17 3.82 -14.19
C ALA A 19 -7.56 4.48 -12.96
N LYS A 20 -8.07 4.08 -11.79
CA LYS A 20 -7.43 4.30 -10.50
C LYS A 20 -7.20 2.94 -9.86
N LEU A 21 -5.95 2.63 -9.52
CA LEU A 21 -5.56 1.45 -8.77
C LEU A 21 -5.18 1.86 -7.34
N THR A 22 -5.54 1.07 -6.34
CA THR A 22 -5.21 1.36 -4.93
C THR A 22 -4.98 0.06 -4.17
N ALA A 23 -4.04 0.09 -3.23
CA ALA A 23 -3.76 -0.99 -2.30
C ALA A 23 -4.08 -0.54 -0.87
N ILE A 24 -4.68 -1.42 -0.09
CA ILE A 24 -4.98 -1.19 1.33
C ILE A 24 -4.44 -2.37 2.14
N ALA A 25 -3.66 -2.04 3.17
CA ALA A 25 -3.25 -2.97 4.20
C ALA A 25 -4.06 -2.74 5.47
N MET A 26 -4.72 -3.79 5.94
CA MET A 26 -5.38 -3.91 7.23
C MET A 26 -4.69 -5.04 8.02
N ARG A 27 -5.13 -5.28 9.27
CA ARG A 27 -4.50 -6.28 10.16
C ARG A 27 -4.59 -7.71 9.62
N ASP A 28 -5.69 -8.03 8.95
CA ASP A 28 -6.05 -9.36 8.48
C ASP A 28 -6.34 -9.42 6.98
N VAL A 29 -6.35 -8.27 6.30
CA VAL A 29 -6.67 -8.15 4.88
C VAL A 29 -5.65 -7.26 4.18
N PHE A 30 -5.15 -7.75 3.06
CA PHE A 30 -4.42 -6.95 2.09
C PHE A 30 -5.19 -6.95 0.78
N MET A 31 -5.62 -5.78 0.33
CA MET A 31 -6.55 -5.64 -0.79
C MET A 31 -5.99 -4.72 -1.86
N PHE A 32 -5.90 -5.22 -3.08
CA PHE A 32 -5.78 -4.40 -4.28
C PHE A 32 -7.15 -4.26 -4.91
N TYR A 33 -7.52 -3.04 -5.26
CA TYR A 33 -8.75 -2.78 -5.99
C TYR A 33 -8.54 -1.61 -6.95
N GLY A 34 -9.32 -1.58 -8.02
CA GLY A 34 -9.29 -0.47 -8.95
C GLY A 34 -10.65 -0.13 -9.52
N THR A 35 -10.76 1.11 -9.99
CA THR A 35 -11.95 1.66 -10.65
C THR A 35 -11.56 2.06 -12.06
N VAL A 36 -12.34 1.63 -13.06
CA VAL A 36 -12.06 1.86 -14.48
C VAL A 36 -13.38 1.86 -15.28
N PRO A 37 -13.45 2.53 -16.44
CA PRO A 37 -14.56 2.34 -17.37
C PRO A 37 -14.77 0.86 -17.73
N SER A 38 -16.03 0.45 -17.91
CA SER A 38 -16.38 -0.96 -18.15
C SER A 38 -15.72 -1.58 -19.38
N ALA A 39 -15.38 -0.78 -20.39
CA ALA A 39 -14.70 -1.23 -21.59
C ALA A 39 -13.23 -1.64 -21.36
N GLU A 40 -12.61 -1.16 -20.28
CA GLU A 40 -11.17 -1.29 -20.02
C GLU A 40 -10.87 -2.22 -18.83
N VAL A 41 -11.86 -3.00 -18.38
CA VAL A 41 -11.73 -3.92 -17.24
C VAL A 41 -10.63 -4.96 -17.48
N ASP A 42 -10.58 -5.54 -18.68
CA ASP A 42 -9.57 -6.54 -19.04
C ASP A 42 -8.16 -5.95 -18.94
N LYS A 43 -7.98 -4.70 -19.38
CA LYS A 43 -6.70 -4.00 -19.33
C LYS A 43 -6.29 -3.67 -17.89
N LEU A 44 -7.23 -3.24 -17.05
CA LEU A 44 -6.97 -3.03 -15.63
C LEU A 44 -6.54 -4.34 -14.94
N MET A 45 -7.21 -5.46 -15.26
CA MET A 45 -6.88 -6.76 -14.67
C MET A 45 -5.49 -7.24 -15.09
N GLU A 46 -5.09 -7.02 -16.35
CA GLU A 46 -3.74 -7.32 -16.84
C GLU A 46 -2.69 -6.51 -16.04
N LEU A 47 -2.88 -5.20 -15.91
CA LEU A 47 -1.97 -4.32 -15.17
C LEU A 47 -1.90 -4.69 -13.68
N MET A 48 -3.04 -5.00 -13.07
CA MET A 48 -3.09 -5.41 -11.67
C MET A 48 -2.37 -6.74 -11.45
N ALA A 49 -2.56 -7.71 -12.34
CA ALA A 49 -1.85 -9.00 -12.27
C ALA A 49 -0.34 -8.81 -12.44
N GLU A 50 0.10 -7.97 -13.38
CA GLU A 50 1.52 -7.67 -13.56
C GLU A 50 2.12 -7.02 -12.31
N ALA A 51 1.44 -6.04 -11.72
CA ALA A 51 1.90 -5.36 -10.51
C ALA A 51 2.01 -6.31 -9.30
N ILE A 52 1.08 -7.25 -9.15
CA ILE A 52 1.04 -8.19 -8.02
C ILE A 52 2.05 -9.33 -8.18
N PHE A 53 2.12 -9.95 -9.36
CA PHE A 53 2.89 -11.17 -9.56
C PHE A 53 4.32 -10.93 -10.07
N GLU A 54 4.54 -9.83 -10.79
CA GLU A 54 5.84 -9.51 -11.42
C GLU A 54 6.52 -8.30 -10.80
N GLY A 55 6.03 -7.85 -9.63
CA GLY A 55 6.60 -6.75 -8.86
C GLY A 55 8.03 -7.05 -8.40
N ILE A 56 8.95 -6.11 -8.66
CA ILE A 56 10.33 -6.14 -8.17
C ILE A 56 10.66 -4.84 -7.45
N ALA A 57 11.51 -4.93 -6.43
CA ALA A 57 12.02 -3.80 -5.67
C ALA A 57 13.55 -3.85 -5.61
N SER A 58 14.22 -2.75 -5.93
CA SER A 58 15.65 -2.59 -5.65
C SER A 58 15.87 -2.05 -4.23
N GLU A 59 17.09 -2.13 -3.71
CA GLU A 59 17.43 -1.51 -2.42
C GLU A 59 17.14 0.00 -2.40
N GLU A 60 17.37 0.68 -3.53
CA GLU A 60 17.04 2.11 -3.68
C GLU A 60 15.53 2.36 -3.57
N ASP A 61 14.70 1.47 -4.12
CA ASP A 61 13.23 1.59 -4.02
C ASP A 61 12.76 1.40 -2.58
N VAL A 62 13.35 0.43 -1.88
CA VAL A 62 13.06 0.19 -0.46
C VAL A 62 13.42 1.42 0.37
N GLU A 63 14.59 2.00 0.16
CA GLU A 63 15.05 3.17 0.92
C GLU A 63 14.18 4.41 0.68
N LYS A 64 13.75 4.61 -0.58
CA LYS A 64 12.78 5.66 -0.92
C LYS A 64 11.43 5.42 -0.22
N GLU A 65 10.93 4.19 -0.23
CA GLU A 65 9.62 3.88 0.36
C GLU A 65 9.64 3.99 1.90
N LYS A 66 10.75 3.62 2.55
CA LYS A 66 10.94 3.86 3.99
C LYS A 66 10.74 5.33 4.36
N SER A 67 11.30 6.24 3.56
CA SER A 67 11.13 7.69 3.76
C SER A 67 9.67 8.12 3.61
N VAL A 68 8.92 7.51 2.69
CA VAL A 68 7.47 7.75 2.52
C VAL A 68 6.69 7.26 3.74
N ILE A 69 6.98 6.05 4.24
CA ILE A 69 6.33 5.47 5.42
C ILE A 69 6.57 6.34 6.65
N LEU A 70 7.82 6.75 6.91
CA LEU A 70 8.17 7.62 8.04
C LEU A 70 7.43 8.97 7.98
N ARG A 71 7.31 9.55 6.78
CA ARG A 71 6.53 10.78 6.58
C ARG A 71 5.03 10.56 6.88
N ASN A 72 4.47 9.43 6.46
CA ASN A 72 3.07 9.10 6.71
C ASN A 72 2.79 8.87 8.20
N LEU A 73 3.70 8.17 8.90
CA LEU A 73 3.65 8.00 10.35
C LEU A 73 3.66 9.35 11.08
N LYS A 74 4.60 10.25 10.74
CA LYS A 74 4.66 11.60 11.30
C LYS A 74 3.38 12.42 11.06
N ASN A 75 2.72 12.22 9.92
CA ASN A 75 1.44 12.86 9.64
C ASN A 75 0.31 12.26 10.47
N MET A 76 0.32 10.95 10.69
CA MET A 76 -0.67 10.25 11.53
C MET A 76 -0.61 10.70 12.99
N GLU A 77 0.58 11.02 13.53
CA GLU A 77 0.73 11.54 14.90
C GLU A 77 -0.07 12.83 15.16
N ARG A 78 -0.46 13.55 14.11
CA ARG A 78 -1.28 14.78 14.21
C ARG A 78 -2.78 14.49 14.27
N ASP A 79 -3.18 13.24 14.01
CA ASP A 79 -4.56 12.77 14.03
C ASP A 79 -4.77 11.88 15.26
N PHE A 80 -5.19 12.51 16.37
CA PHE A 80 -5.34 11.83 17.65
C PHE A 80 -6.40 10.72 17.64
N GLU A 81 -7.43 10.85 16.80
CA GLU A 81 -8.45 9.81 16.66
C GLU A 81 -7.83 8.55 16.06
N ARG A 82 -7.07 8.72 14.97
CA ARG A 82 -6.38 7.60 14.31
C ARG A 82 -5.34 6.95 15.21
N VAL A 83 -4.57 7.74 15.97
CA VAL A 83 -3.62 7.22 16.96
C VAL A 83 -4.34 6.40 18.04
N ALA A 84 -5.44 6.91 18.59
CA ALA A 84 -6.21 6.19 19.60
C ALA A 84 -6.78 4.87 19.05
N MET A 85 -7.30 4.89 17.81
CA MET A 85 -7.84 3.70 17.15
C MET A 85 -6.77 2.67 16.80
N ASP A 86 -5.53 3.08 16.52
CA ASP A 86 -4.44 2.15 16.29
C ASP A 86 -3.93 1.48 17.57
N HIS A 87 -3.94 2.21 18.70
CA HIS A 87 -3.59 1.66 20.01
C HIS A 87 -4.67 0.79 20.65
N LEU A 88 -5.95 1.01 20.35
CA LEU A 88 -7.04 0.27 20.99
C LEU A 88 -6.88 -1.27 20.88
N PRO A 89 -6.54 -1.85 19.72
CA PRO A 89 -6.30 -3.28 19.58
C PRO A 89 -5.13 -3.81 20.40
N SER A 90 -4.08 -3.01 20.64
CA SER A 90 -2.94 -3.47 21.43
C SER A 90 -3.31 -3.72 22.89
N ILE A 91 -4.32 -3.00 23.39
CA ILE A 91 -4.88 -3.17 24.74
C ILE A 91 -5.92 -4.30 24.75
N ALA A 92 -6.76 -4.39 23.71
CA ALA A 92 -7.85 -5.37 23.65
C ALA A 92 -7.38 -6.81 23.34
N PHE A 93 -6.30 -6.96 22.55
CA PHE A 93 -5.83 -8.24 22.02
C PHE A 93 -4.37 -8.53 22.40
N GLN A 94 -4.01 -8.22 23.65
CA GLN A 94 -2.66 -8.41 24.20
C GLN A 94 -2.15 -9.84 23.99
N GLY A 95 -0.88 -9.97 23.60
CA GLY A 95 -0.24 -11.26 23.36
C GLY A 95 -0.67 -11.97 22.08
N THR A 96 -1.48 -11.33 21.23
CA THR A 96 -1.89 -11.86 19.91
C THR A 96 -1.37 -10.99 18.77
N GLU A 97 -1.34 -11.54 17.56
CA GLU A 97 -0.97 -10.81 16.35
C GLU A 97 -1.94 -9.66 16.02
N LEU A 98 -3.22 -9.76 16.41
CA LEU A 98 -4.21 -8.71 16.20
C LEU A 98 -3.96 -7.45 17.05
N GLY A 99 -3.16 -7.57 18.12
CA GLY A 99 -2.73 -6.44 18.94
C GLY A 99 -1.65 -5.58 18.30
N LYS A 100 -1.03 -6.02 17.20
CA LYS A 100 0.01 -5.26 16.50
C LYS A 100 -0.61 -4.14 15.66
N SER A 101 0.15 -3.05 15.54
CA SER A 101 -0.18 -1.96 14.60
C SER A 101 -0.01 -2.46 13.17
N ILE A 102 -0.76 -1.85 12.24
CA ILE A 102 -0.53 -2.05 10.80
C ILE A 102 0.75 -1.34 10.32
N TYR A 103 1.29 -0.42 11.12
CA TYR A 103 2.51 0.29 10.80
C TYR A 103 3.72 -0.32 11.52
N PRO A 104 4.90 -0.34 10.86
CA PRO A 104 6.13 -0.74 11.51
C PRO A 104 6.60 0.30 12.53
N GLU A 105 7.33 -0.15 13.56
CA GLU A 105 7.97 0.73 14.52
C GLU A 105 9.06 1.58 13.85
N THR A 106 9.13 2.86 14.19
CA THR A 106 10.08 3.82 13.58
C THR A 106 11.55 3.44 13.77
N GLN A 107 11.88 2.61 14.76
CA GLN A 107 13.25 2.13 15.01
C GLN A 107 13.64 0.94 14.11
N VAL A 108 12.65 0.29 13.48
CA VAL A 108 12.83 -0.91 12.64
C VAL A 108 12.86 -0.55 11.15
N ILE A 109 12.44 0.67 10.80
CA ILE A 109 12.44 1.24 9.44
C ILE A 109 13.82 1.85 9.15
#